data_AF-A0A7K2YH68-F1
#
_entry.id   AF-A0A7K2YH68-F1
#
_cell.length_a   1.000
_cell.length_b   1.000
_cell.length_c   1.000
_cell.angle_alpha   90.00
_cell.angle_beta   90.00
_cell.angle_gamma   90.00
#
_symmetry.space_group_name_H-M   'P 1'
#
loop_
_entity.id
_entity.type
_entity.pdbx_description
1 polymer ?
#
loop_
_entity_poly.entity_id
_entity_poly.type
_entity_poly.pdbx_seq_one_letter_code
_entity_poly.pdbx_strand_id
1 'polypeptide(L)'
;YYNFDMVGSRNAGYFINNISSAAAAPMKAYWDTLNLRPEENVEGQGRSDDYSFQQAGIPTSGYAAGASDTKTSAQAAKWGGQAGASYDSCYHSACDTTSNIDATVLNRSADGVAYTIWKTAVSDTPTPGDDFSVSVAPASGTVQKGATGTATVSTTTTGGSAQNVALTATGAPNGVSVSFSPASVQSGSTSTATISVSASAVAGTYPITIVGTGTAVHNTTYTLTVGGGGPNNCSAPAWDPSSIYLNGSQVSWTDHNWRAKWWTQGEEPGTTGQWGVWVDLGAC
;
A
#
# COMPACT_ATOMS: atom_id res chain seq x y z
N TYR A 1 -12.17 -10.63 21.06
CA TYR A 1 -12.24 -11.94 21.74
C TYR A 1 -13.71 -12.26 21.99
N TYR A 2 -14.15 -13.49 21.70
CA TYR A 2 -15.53 -13.90 21.92
C TYR A 2 -15.58 -14.99 22.99
N ASN A 3 -16.36 -14.75 24.04
CA ASN A 3 -16.51 -15.66 25.17
C ASN A 3 -17.87 -16.34 25.16
N PHE A 4 -17.92 -17.60 25.58
CA PHE A 4 -19.16 -18.39 25.59
C PHE A 4 -19.19 -19.21 26.86
N ASP A 5 -19.78 -18.63 27.91
CA ASP A 5 -19.80 -19.22 29.24
C ASP A 5 -21.26 -19.36 29.69
N MET A 6 -21.64 -20.59 30.06
CA MET A 6 -23.01 -21.00 30.36
C MET A 6 -24.03 -20.65 29.28
N VAL A 7 -24.00 -21.36 28.14
CA VAL A 7 -24.83 -21.06 26.95
C VAL A 7 -26.02 -22.02 26.74
N GLY A 8 -26.41 -22.78 27.77
CA GLY A 8 -27.39 -23.86 27.67
C GLY A 8 -28.33 -24.03 28.88
N SER A 9 -28.50 -23.00 29.71
CA SER A 9 -29.26 -23.06 30.97
C SER A 9 -30.73 -23.47 30.77
N ARG A 10 -31.28 -24.28 31.69
CA ARG A 10 -32.64 -24.85 31.59
C ARG A 10 -33.77 -23.83 31.64
N ASN A 11 -33.59 -22.73 32.37
CA ASN A 11 -34.52 -21.61 32.42
C ASN A 11 -33.89 -20.37 31.79
N ALA A 12 -33.23 -20.53 30.64
CA ALA A 12 -32.34 -19.52 30.05
C ALA A 12 -32.95 -18.13 29.84
N GLY A 13 -32.09 -17.12 29.99
CA GLY A 13 -32.23 -15.86 29.29
C GLY A 13 -31.40 -15.84 28.01
N TYR A 14 -31.47 -14.73 27.27
CA TYR A 14 -30.61 -14.49 26.11
C TYR A 14 -29.81 -13.22 26.39
N PHE A 15 -28.56 -13.38 26.85
CA PHE A 15 -27.67 -12.29 27.22
C PHE A 15 -26.44 -12.14 26.35
N ILE A 16 -26.09 -10.90 25.99
CA ILE A 16 -24.85 -10.57 25.27
C ILE A 16 -23.94 -9.75 26.18
N ASN A 17 -22.66 -10.11 26.29
CA ASN A 17 -21.65 -9.29 26.98
C ASN A 17 -21.35 -8.04 26.14
N ASN A 18 -21.34 -6.86 26.75
CA ASN A 18 -21.06 -5.58 26.09
C ASN A 18 -21.95 -5.37 24.86
N ILE A 19 -23.27 -5.54 25.00
CA ILE A 19 -24.26 -5.59 23.93
C ILE A 19 -24.26 -4.37 22.99
N SER A 20 -23.84 -3.21 23.50
CA SER A 20 -23.76 -1.96 22.73
C SER A 20 -22.44 -1.80 21.95
N SER A 21 -21.49 -2.71 22.11
CA SER A 21 -20.19 -2.66 21.45
C SER A 21 -20.25 -3.07 19.98
N ALA A 22 -19.28 -2.62 19.18
CA ALA A 22 -19.11 -3.08 17.81
C ALA A 22 -18.87 -4.60 17.73
N ALA A 23 -18.19 -5.18 18.72
CA ALA A 23 -17.94 -6.62 18.79
C ALA A 23 -19.24 -7.43 18.94
N ALA A 24 -20.24 -6.89 19.64
CA ALA A 24 -21.54 -7.50 19.86
C ALA A 24 -22.51 -7.39 18.67
N ALA A 25 -22.26 -6.50 17.70
CA ALA A 25 -23.17 -6.23 16.60
C ALA A 25 -23.63 -7.49 15.81
N PRO A 26 -22.73 -8.39 15.35
CA PRO A 26 -23.15 -9.62 14.67
C PRO A 26 -23.94 -10.58 15.58
N MET A 27 -23.62 -10.62 16.87
CA MET A 27 -24.32 -11.45 17.85
C MET A 27 -25.77 -10.98 18.04
N LYS A 28 -25.94 -9.67 18.22
CA LYS A 28 -27.26 -9.04 18.31
C LYS A 28 -28.07 -9.28 17.03
N ALA A 29 -27.45 -9.09 15.86
CA ALA A 29 -28.10 -9.30 14.57
C ALA A 29 -28.66 -10.73 14.44
N TYR A 30 -27.89 -11.75 14.86
CA TYR A 30 -28.35 -13.13 14.83
C TYR A 30 -29.58 -13.35 15.71
N TRP A 31 -29.56 -12.91 16.98
CA TRP A 31 -30.72 -13.06 17.86
C TRP A 31 -31.94 -12.23 17.46
N ASP A 32 -31.73 -11.09 16.79
CA ASP A 32 -32.81 -10.32 16.19
C ASP A 32 -33.52 -11.12 15.08
N THR A 33 -32.81 -11.95 14.30
CA THR A 33 -33.45 -12.84 13.29
C THR A 33 -34.39 -13.87 13.92
N LEU A 34 -34.16 -14.20 15.19
CA LEU A 34 -34.98 -15.13 15.98
C LEU A 34 -36.02 -14.39 16.84
N ASN A 35 -36.10 -13.06 16.75
CA ASN A 35 -36.95 -12.20 17.57
C ASN A 35 -36.76 -12.40 19.09
N LEU A 36 -35.53 -12.72 19.52
CA LEU A 36 -35.24 -13.06 20.92
C LEU A 36 -34.97 -11.84 21.81
N ARG A 37 -34.69 -10.65 21.26
CA ARG A 37 -34.50 -9.40 22.03
C ARG A 37 -33.50 -9.55 23.21
N PRO A 38 -32.19 -9.65 22.90
CA PRO A 38 -31.14 -9.78 23.93
C PRO A 38 -31.17 -8.71 25.01
N GLU A 39 -30.66 -9.05 26.19
CA GLU A 39 -30.24 -8.08 27.21
C GLU A 39 -28.72 -8.12 27.44
N GLU A 40 -28.19 -7.07 28.06
CA GLU A 40 -26.80 -7.07 28.55
C GLU A 40 -26.60 -8.18 29.59
N ASN A 41 -25.50 -8.93 29.49
CA ASN A 41 -25.13 -9.89 30.53
C ASN A 41 -24.55 -9.16 31.74
N VAL A 42 -25.40 -8.78 32.69
CA VAL A 42 -24.97 -8.13 33.94
C VAL A 42 -24.40 -9.14 34.95
N GLU A 43 -24.97 -10.34 35.04
CA GLU A 43 -24.58 -11.38 36.02
C GLU A 43 -23.12 -11.83 35.86
N GLY A 44 -22.65 -11.94 34.62
CA GLY A 44 -21.31 -12.45 34.27
C GLY A 44 -20.21 -11.39 34.20
N GLN A 45 -20.51 -10.09 34.38
CA GLN A 45 -19.52 -9.03 34.17
C GLN A 45 -18.30 -9.20 35.08
N GLY A 46 -17.12 -9.25 34.47
CA GLY A 46 -15.84 -9.38 35.19
C GLY A 46 -15.57 -10.75 35.82
N ARG A 47 -16.38 -11.77 35.52
CA ARG A 47 -16.34 -13.08 36.18
C ARG A 47 -15.96 -14.25 35.26
N SER A 48 -15.74 -14.00 33.97
CA SER A 48 -15.38 -15.01 32.98
C SER A 48 -14.13 -14.61 32.19
N ASP A 49 -13.69 -15.46 31.27
CA ASP A 49 -12.38 -15.37 30.59
C ASP A 49 -12.20 -14.08 29.76
N ASP A 50 -13.29 -13.46 29.27
CA ASP A 50 -13.24 -12.20 28.55
C ASP A 50 -12.66 -11.05 29.38
N TYR A 51 -12.76 -11.11 30.70
CA TYR A 51 -12.29 -10.04 31.55
C TYR A 51 -10.78 -9.79 31.42
N SER A 52 -9.97 -10.85 31.26
CA SER A 52 -8.52 -10.70 31.06
C SER A 52 -8.20 -9.97 29.75
N PHE A 53 -8.98 -10.21 28.70
CA PHE A 53 -8.86 -9.53 27.41
C PHE A 53 -9.33 -8.08 27.49
N GLN A 54 -10.44 -7.82 28.20
CA GLN A 54 -10.94 -6.46 28.45
C GLN A 54 -9.88 -5.61 29.16
N GLN A 55 -9.23 -6.15 30.19
CA GLN A 55 -8.16 -5.47 30.93
C GLN A 55 -6.94 -5.16 30.07
N ALA A 56 -6.72 -5.94 29.00
CA ALA A 56 -5.68 -5.68 28.01
C ALA A 56 -6.12 -4.72 26.88
N GLY A 57 -7.32 -4.13 26.96
CA GLY A 57 -7.87 -3.24 25.92
C GLY A 57 -8.35 -3.96 24.67
N ILE A 58 -8.47 -5.29 24.69
CA ILE A 58 -8.94 -6.08 23.55
C ILE A 58 -10.47 -6.05 23.56
N PRO A 59 -11.14 -5.66 22.45
CA PRO A 59 -12.60 -5.69 22.37
C PRO A 59 -13.14 -7.10 22.64
N THR A 60 -14.17 -7.20 23.50
CA THR A 60 -14.78 -8.47 23.86
C THR A 60 -16.31 -8.42 23.76
N SER A 61 -16.89 -9.58 23.47
CA SER A 61 -18.32 -9.84 23.60
C SER A 61 -18.53 -11.34 23.78
N GLY A 62 -19.76 -11.80 23.97
CA GLY A 62 -20.04 -13.18 24.30
C GLY A 62 -21.51 -13.46 24.49
N TYR A 63 -21.89 -14.75 24.47
CA TYR A 63 -23.23 -15.18 24.87
C TYR A 63 -23.21 -15.78 26.27
N ALA A 64 -24.29 -15.55 27.01
CA ALA A 64 -24.63 -16.27 28.21
C ALA A 64 -26.14 -16.54 28.26
N ALA A 65 -26.51 -17.63 28.91
CA ALA A 65 -27.90 -18.04 29.16
C ALA A 65 -28.35 -17.77 30.60
N GLY A 66 -27.49 -17.14 31.42
CA GLY A 66 -27.72 -16.86 32.83
C GLY A 66 -27.35 -18.04 33.74
N ALA A 67 -27.05 -17.75 35.00
CA ALA A 67 -26.61 -18.70 36.01
C ALA A 67 -27.56 -18.71 37.23
N SER A 68 -27.11 -18.23 38.37
CA SER A 68 -27.84 -18.22 39.64
C SER A 68 -28.91 -17.13 39.75
N ASP A 69 -28.81 -16.07 38.94
CA ASP A 69 -29.74 -14.95 38.99
C ASP A 69 -31.18 -15.39 38.67
N THR A 70 -32.13 -14.68 39.25
CA THR A 70 -33.55 -15.00 39.14
C THR A 70 -34.16 -14.40 37.87
N LYS A 71 -34.82 -15.25 37.07
CA LYS A 71 -35.59 -14.80 35.91
C LYS A 71 -36.79 -13.95 36.36
N THR A 72 -36.86 -12.72 35.86
CA THR A 72 -37.98 -11.82 36.13
C THR A 72 -39.24 -12.23 35.35
N SER A 73 -40.41 -11.74 35.80
CA SER A 73 -41.67 -11.94 35.05
C SER A 73 -41.62 -11.33 33.64
N ALA A 74 -40.93 -10.19 33.46
CA ALA A 74 -40.75 -9.58 32.16
C ALA A 74 -39.89 -10.46 31.24
N GLN A 75 -38.82 -11.05 31.76
CA GLN A 75 -37.97 -11.99 31.02
C GLN A 75 -38.69 -13.29 30.67
N ALA A 76 -39.47 -13.85 31.60
CA ALA A 76 -40.31 -15.00 31.31
C ALA A 76 -41.37 -14.70 30.24
N ALA A 77 -41.94 -13.50 30.22
CA ALA A 77 -42.90 -13.09 29.20
C ALA A 77 -42.29 -13.02 27.79
N LYS A 78 -41.01 -12.66 27.65
CA LYS A 78 -40.32 -12.58 26.34
C LYS A 78 -39.59 -13.86 25.93
N TRP A 79 -39.06 -14.64 26.86
CA TRP A 79 -38.20 -15.80 26.58
C TRP A 79 -38.82 -17.14 26.98
N GLY A 80 -39.97 -17.12 27.65
CA GLY A 80 -40.54 -18.30 28.29
C GLY A 80 -39.80 -18.71 29.56
N GLY A 81 -40.10 -19.92 30.03
CA GLY A 81 -39.57 -20.47 31.28
C GLY A 81 -40.32 -20.00 32.52
N GLN A 82 -39.72 -20.19 33.69
CA GLN A 82 -40.35 -19.96 34.98
C GLN A 82 -39.83 -18.66 35.61
N ALA A 83 -40.73 -17.67 35.74
CA ALA A 83 -40.46 -16.46 36.51
C ALA A 83 -40.24 -16.80 38.00
N GLY A 84 -39.31 -16.11 38.65
CA GLY A 84 -38.98 -16.32 40.05
C GLY A 84 -38.06 -17.52 40.33
N ALA A 85 -37.67 -18.29 39.30
CA ALA A 85 -36.64 -19.32 39.40
C ALA A 85 -35.32 -18.81 38.82
N SER A 86 -34.18 -19.41 39.22
CA SER A 86 -32.89 -19.09 38.61
C SER A 86 -32.83 -19.51 37.14
N TYR A 87 -31.92 -18.93 36.36
CA TYR A 87 -31.69 -19.37 34.97
C TYR A 87 -31.14 -20.80 34.91
N ASP A 88 -30.25 -21.13 35.85
CA ASP A 88 -29.71 -22.45 36.11
C ASP A 88 -29.82 -22.77 37.61
N SER A 89 -30.65 -23.75 37.96
CA SER A 89 -30.82 -24.19 39.36
C SER A 89 -29.68 -25.08 39.86
N CYS A 90 -28.84 -25.55 38.95
CA CYS A 90 -27.72 -26.44 39.23
C CYS A 90 -26.36 -25.74 39.11
N TYR A 91 -26.31 -24.43 38.92
CA TYR A 91 -25.06 -23.67 38.90
C TYR A 91 -24.15 -24.04 40.09
N HIS A 92 -22.89 -24.41 39.80
CA HIS A 92 -21.90 -24.88 40.78
C HIS A 92 -22.37 -26.02 41.70
N SER A 93 -23.33 -26.82 41.26
CA SER A 93 -23.92 -27.90 42.04
C SER A 93 -23.71 -29.25 41.36
N ALA A 94 -23.79 -30.34 42.13
CA ALA A 94 -23.56 -31.70 41.62
C ALA A 94 -24.57 -32.14 40.53
N CYS A 95 -25.72 -31.46 40.41
CA CYS A 95 -26.69 -31.73 39.37
C CYS A 95 -26.38 -31.07 38.01
N ASP A 96 -25.34 -30.23 37.93
CA ASP A 96 -24.83 -29.69 36.67
C ASP A 96 -24.15 -30.80 35.85
N THR A 97 -24.96 -31.42 35.01
CA THR A 97 -24.64 -32.61 34.24
C THR A 97 -25.21 -32.44 32.85
N THR A 98 -25.00 -33.41 31.96
CA THR A 98 -25.64 -33.42 30.63
C THR A 98 -27.17 -33.39 30.70
N SER A 99 -27.76 -33.74 31.84
CA SER A 99 -29.20 -33.64 32.08
C SER A 99 -29.69 -32.23 32.41
N ASN A 100 -28.81 -31.25 32.63
CA ASN A 100 -29.11 -29.86 32.98
C ASN A 100 -29.01 -28.88 31.79
N ILE A 101 -29.18 -29.38 30.56
CA ILE A 101 -29.06 -28.57 29.35
C ILE A 101 -30.42 -28.38 28.68
N ASP A 102 -30.74 -27.15 28.28
CA ASP A 102 -31.79 -26.86 27.31
C ASP A 102 -31.21 -26.94 25.89
N ALA A 103 -31.67 -27.94 25.11
CA ALA A 103 -31.16 -28.18 23.77
C ALA A 103 -31.50 -27.06 22.78
N THR A 104 -32.63 -26.35 22.97
CA THR A 104 -33.02 -25.24 22.10
C THR A 104 -32.10 -24.04 22.32
N VAL A 105 -31.80 -23.74 23.58
CA VAL A 105 -30.89 -22.65 23.95
C VAL A 105 -29.48 -22.96 23.45
N LEU A 106 -28.98 -24.18 23.70
CA LEU A 106 -27.66 -24.59 23.23
C LEU A 106 -27.54 -24.52 21.70
N ASN A 107 -28.54 -25.00 20.96
CA ASN A 107 -28.54 -24.95 19.50
C ASN A 107 -28.51 -23.50 18.99
N ARG A 108 -29.37 -22.63 19.53
CA ARG A 108 -29.40 -21.20 19.16
C ARG A 108 -28.08 -20.51 19.45
N SER A 109 -27.48 -20.79 20.60
CA SER A 109 -26.17 -20.24 20.98
C SER A 109 -25.08 -20.70 20.01
N ALA A 110 -25.01 -22.00 19.70
CA ALA A 110 -24.03 -22.56 18.77
C ALA A 110 -24.14 -21.96 17.35
N ASP A 111 -25.36 -21.88 16.81
CA ASP A 111 -25.61 -21.27 15.51
C ASP A 111 -25.20 -19.78 15.51
N GLY A 112 -25.50 -19.07 16.61
CA GLY A 112 -25.11 -17.67 16.75
C GLY A 112 -23.61 -17.45 16.90
N VAL A 113 -22.89 -18.39 17.52
CA VAL A 113 -21.41 -18.40 17.57
C VAL A 113 -20.86 -18.50 16.16
N ALA A 114 -21.34 -19.49 15.39
CA ALA A 114 -20.91 -19.69 14.01
C ALA A 114 -21.19 -18.47 13.13
N TYR A 115 -22.41 -17.90 13.22
CA TYR A 115 -22.78 -16.67 12.52
C TYR A 115 -21.83 -15.51 12.86
N THR A 116 -21.53 -15.33 14.15
CA THR A 116 -20.66 -14.26 14.64
C THR A 116 -19.25 -14.39 14.11
N ILE A 117 -18.66 -15.59 14.23
CA ILE A 117 -17.32 -15.86 13.71
C ILE A 117 -17.27 -15.60 12.21
N TRP A 118 -18.28 -16.06 11.46
CA TRP A 118 -18.33 -15.87 10.01
C TRP A 118 -18.45 -14.40 9.62
N LYS A 119 -19.37 -13.63 10.21
CA LYS A 119 -19.52 -12.20 9.92
C LYS A 119 -18.30 -11.37 10.31
N THR A 120 -17.57 -11.79 11.34
CA THR A 120 -16.34 -11.12 11.76
C THR A 120 -15.15 -11.48 10.89
N ALA A 121 -15.06 -12.74 10.42
CA ALA A 121 -13.95 -13.21 9.60
C ALA A 121 -14.13 -12.92 8.10
N VAL A 122 -15.37 -12.84 7.62
CA VAL A 122 -15.72 -12.67 6.21
C VAL A 122 -16.49 -11.36 6.06
N SER A 123 -15.81 -10.31 5.62
CA SER A 123 -16.44 -9.01 5.38
C SER A 123 -17.18 -8.99 4.04
N ASP A 124 -18.38 -8.42 4.01
CA ASP A 124 -19.14 -8.15 2.76
C ASP A 124 -18.52 -6.99 1.94
N THR A 125 -17.51 -6.30 2.47
CA THR A 125 -16.66 -5.42 1.68
C THR A 125 -15.77 -6.28 0.78
N PRO A 126 -15.79 -6.10 -0.55
CA PRO A 126 -14.81 -6.75 -1.40
C PRO A 126 -13.44 -6.40 -0.84
N THR A 127 -12.60 -7.41 -0.58
CA THR A 127 -11.18 -7.21 -0.31
C THR A 127 -10.71 -6.17 -1.32
N PRO A 128 -10.08 -5.04 -0.92
CA PRO A 128 -9.50 -4.13 -1.88
C PRO A 128 -8.69 -4.98 -2.85
N GLY A 129 -9.04 -4.93 -4.14
CA GLY A 129 -8.34 -5.73 -5.13
C GLY A 129 -6.84 -5.47 -5.01
N ASP A 130 -6.02 -6.45 -5.36
CA ASP A 130 -4.57 -6.29 -5.32
C ASP A 130 -4.20 -5.01 -6.08
N ASP A 131 -3.51 -4.09 -5.40
CA ASP A 131 -3.19 -2.78 -5.93
C ASP A 131 -1.77 -2.36 -5.50
N PHE A 132 -1.18 -1.46 -6.28
CA PHE A 132 0.18 -0.97 -6.04
C PHE A 132 0.37 0.46 -6.52
N SER A 133 1.51 1.06 -6.17
CA SER A 133 1.98 2.32 -6.74
C SER A 133 3.33 2.15 -7.43
N VAL A 134 3.67 3.06 -8.34
CA VAL A 134 4.96 3.13 -9.03
C VAL A 134 5.54 4.53 -8.87
N SER A 135 6.82 4.63 -8.53
CA SER A 135 7.57 5.90 -8.49
C SER A 135 8.97 5.73 -9.07
N VAL A 136 9.62 6.84 -9.43
CA VAL A 136 10.98 6.85 -10.00
C VAL A 136 11.84 7.90 -9.30
N ALA A 137 13.09 7.54 -8.99
CA ALA A 137 14.07 8.41 -8.34
C ALA A 137 15.47 8.25 -8.98
N PRO A 138 16.13 9.34 -9.40
CA PRO A 138 15.59 10.70 -9.47
C PRO A 138 14.45 10.81 -10.49
N ALA A 139 13.54 11.78 -10.32
CA ALA A 139 12.41 12.00 -11.24
C ALA A 139 12.81 12.67 -12.57
N SER A 140 14.07 13.13 -12.66
CA SER A 140 14.64 13.72 -13.86
C SER A 140 16.14 13.45 -13.93
N GLY A 141 16.71 13.51 -15.13
CA GLY A 141 18.15 13.48 -15.30
C GLY A 141 18.59 13.89 -16.70
N THR A 142 19.86 14.25 -16.81
CA THR A 142 20.49 14.62 -18.07
C THR A 142 21.40 13.49 -18.53
N VAL A 143 21.22 13.04 -19.77
CA VAL A 143 22.09 12.04 -20.40
C VAL A 143 22.61 12.62 -21.71
N GLN A 144 23.93 12.61 -21.85
CA GLN A 144 24.61 13.08 -23.06
C GLN A 144 24.36 12.12 -24.22
N LYS A 145 24.46 12.61 -25.46
CA LYS A 145 24.36 11.72 -26.64
C LYS A 145 25.43 10.65 -26.55
N GLY A 146 25.15 9.41 -26.94
CA GLY A 146 26.09 8.28 -26.82
C GLY A 146 26.34 7.77 -25.40
N ALA A 147 25.71 8.37 -24.37
CA ALA A 147 25.86 7.95 -22.98
C ALA A 147 24.67 7.12 -22.48
N THR A 148 24.81 6.62 -21.26
CA THR A 148 23.74 5.98 -20.50
C THR A 148 23.54 6.70 -19.17
N GLY A 149 22.30 6.71 -18.69
CA GLY A 149 21.92 7.15 -17.35
C GLY A 149 21.06 6.10 -16.67
N THR A 150 20.92 6.19 -15.35
CA THR A 150 20.09 5.28 -14.58
C THR A 150 19.14 6.01 -13.63
N ALA A 151 18.01 5.36 -13.33
CA ALA A 151 17.08 5.76 -12.29
C ALA A 151 16.51 4.51 -11.60
N THR A 152 16.14 4.63 -10.34
CA THR A 152 15.50 3.54 -9.59
C THR A 152 13.99 3.68 -9.71
N VAL A 153 13.32 2.63 -10.16
CA VAL A 153 11.86 2.49 -10.13
C VAL A 153 11.47 1.69 -8.90
N SER A 154 10.60 2.27 -8.08
CA SER A 154 10.11 1.65 -6.85
C SER A 154 8.63 1.31 -7.00
N THR A 155 8.25 0.14 -6.49
CA THR A 155 6.86 -0.28 -6.39
C THR A 155 6.45 -0.43 -4.92
N THR A 156 5.18 -0.26 -4.59
CA THR A 156 4.66 -0.47 -3.22
C THR A 156 3.26 -1.06 -3.29
N THR A 157 3.00 -2.12 -2.53
CA THR A 157 1.64 -2.69 -2.40
C THR A 157 0.75 -1.72 -1.63
N THR A 158 -0.36 -1.29 -2.22
CA THR A 158 -1.32 -0.34 -1.63
C THR A 158 -2.65 -0.99 -1.26
N GLY A 159 -2.93 -2.17 -1.81
CA GLY A 159 -4.11 -2.98 -1.49
C GLY A 159 -3.85 -4.46 -1.76
N GLY A 160 -4.55 -5.34 -1.04
CA GLY A 160 -4.47 -6.78 -1.24
C GLY A 160 -3.07 -7.39 -0.99
N SER A 161 -2.72 -8.39 -1.80
CA SER A 161 -1.46 -9.13 -1.73
C SER A 161 -0.40 -8.56 -2.67
N ALA A 162 0.88 -8.83 -2.37
CA ALA A 162 1.98 -8.46 -3.25
C ALA A 162 1.88 -9.20 -4.59
N GLN A 163 2.06 -8.49 -5.70
CA GLN A 163 1.78 -8.97 -7.05
C GLN A 163 2.98 -8.76 -7.98
N ASN A 164 3.02 -9.50 -9.10
CA ASN A 164 4.07 -9.32 -10.11
C ASN A 164 3.75 -8.11 -11.01
N VAL A 165 4.67 -7.16 -11.09
CA VAL A 165 4.53 -5.89 -11.82
C VAL A 165 5.55 -5.85 -12.95
N ALA A 166 5.08 -5.95 -14.19
CA ALA A 166 5.89 -5.79 -15.39
C ALA A 166 6.12 -4.30 -15.69
N LEU A 167 7.37 -3.92 -15.99
CA LEU A 167 7.77 -2.53 -16.22
C LEU A 167 8.02 -2.27 -17.71
N THR A 168 7.43 -1.20 -18.22
CA THR A 168 7.65 -0.72 -19.58
C THR A 168 7.83 0.80 -19.59
N ALA A 169 8.36 1.33 -20.69
CA ALA A 169 8.53 2.77 -20.90
C ALA A 169 7.94 3.18 -22.24
N THR A 170 7.28 4.34 -22.28
CA THR A 170 6.74 4.95 -23.49
C THR A 170 7.12 6.44 -23.54
N GLY A 171 7.00 7.07 -24.71
CA GLY A 171 7.33 8.49 -24.90
C GLY A 171 8.81 8.79 -25.18
N ALA A 172 9.67 7.76 -25.29
CA ALA A 172 11.07 7.96 -25.66
C ALA A 172 11.19 8.49 -27.12
N PRO A 173 12.01 9.53 -27.36
CA PRO A 173 12.24 10.04 -28.71
C PRO A 173 13.12 9.08 -29.52
N ASN A 174 13.18 9.31 -30.84
CA ASN A 174 14.08 8.57 -31.72
C ASN A 174 15.53 8.65 -31.21
N GLY A 175 16.18 7.48 -31.15
CA GLY A 175 17.55 7.38 -30.65
C GLY A 175 17.67 7.28 -29.13
N VAL A 176 16.57 7.17 -28.38
CA VAL A 176 16.56 6.87 -26.95
C VAL A 176 15.86 5.54 -26.70
N SER A 177 16.43 4.72 -25.82
CA SER A 177 15.82 3.47 -25.34
C SER A 177 15.87 3.38 -23.82
N VAL A 178 14.90 2.69 -23.23
CA VAL A 178 14.81 2.47 -21.78
C VAL A 178 14.61 0.99 -21.52
N SER A 179 15.44 0.41 -20.66
CA SER A 179 15.34 -0.98 -20.22
C SER A 179 15.29 -1.07 -18.70
N PHE A 180 14.78 -2.19 -18.18
CA PHE A 180 14.59 -2.41 -16.75
C PHE A 180 15.27 -3.71 -16.32
N SER A 181 15.98 -3.68 -15.19
CA SER A 181 16.64 -4.84 -14.61
C SER A 181 16.36 -4.91 -13.10
N PRO A 182 15.49 -5.84 -12.65
CA PRO A 182 14.70 -6.79 -13.47
C PRO A 182 13.54 -6.11 -14.24
N ALA A 183 13.09 -6.73 -15.34
CA ALA A 183 11.98 -6.21 -16.14
C ALA A 183 10.59 -6.39 -15.48
N SER A 184 10.53 -7.21 -14.43
CA SER A 184 9.34 -7.44 -13.61
C SER A 184 9.78 -7.58 -12.15
N VAL A 185 8.98 -7.04 -11.23
CA VAL A 185 9.25 -7.08 -9.79
C VAL A 185 8.01 -7.51 -9.01
N GLN A 186 8.19 -8.12 -7.85
CA GLN A 186 7.09 -8.20 -6.88
C GLN A 186 6.82 -6.79 -6.33
N SER A 187 5.56 -6.37 -6.23
CA SER A 187 5.20 -5.08 -5.64
C SER A 187 5.76 -4.96 -4.22
N GLY A 188 6.43 -3.84 -3.94
CA GLY A 188 7.27 -3.66 -2.74
C GLY A 188 8.77 -3.79 -3.01
N SER A 189 9.16 -4.21 -4.21
CA SER A 189 10.56 -4.28 -4.67
C SER A 189 10.88 -3.16 -5.67
N THR A 190 12.15 -3.04 -6.04
CA THR A 190 12.67 -2.02 -6.96
C THR A 190 13.27 -2.65 -8.22
N SER A 191 13.36 -1.83 -9.27
CA SER A 191 14.06 -2.14 -10.52
C SER A 191 14.94 -0.97 -10.96
N THR A 192 16.08 -1.26 -11.57
CA THR A 192 16.92 -0.22 -12.17
C THR A 192 16.46 0.02 -13.61
N ALA A 193 16.03 1.25 -13.90
CA ALA A 193 15.83 1.73 -15.27
C ALA A 193 17.16 2.23 -15.85
N THR A 194 17.53 1.75 -17.04
CA THR A 194 18.69 2.21 -17.79
C THR A 194 18.22 2.94 -19.04
N ILE A 195 18.58 4.21 -19.15
CA ILE A 195 18.28 5.09 -20.27
C ILE A 195 19.52 5.15 -21.16
N SER A 196 19.41 4.69 -22.40
CA SER A 196 20.49 4.74 -23.38
C SER A 196 20.17 5.76 -24.46
N VAL A 197 21.06 6.74 -24.64
CA VAL A 197 20.93 7.81 -25.63
C VAL A 197 21.95 7.56 -26.73
N SER A 198 21.50 7.39 -27.97
CA SER A 198 22.38 7.22 -29.13
C SER A 198 23.01 8.56 -29.57
N ALA A 199 24.08 8.48 -30.38
CA ALA A 199 24.75 9.66 -30.93
C ALA A 199 23.85 10.50 -31.86
N SER A 200 22.83 9.89 -32.46
CA SER A 200 21.87 10.55 -33.37
C SER A 200 20.64 11.13 -32.66
N ALA A 201 20.51 10.94 -31.35
CA ALA A 201 19.38 11.49 -30.60
C ALA A 201 19.34 13.02 -30.70
N VAL A 202 18.13 13.57 -30.83
CA VAL A 202 17.92 15.02 -30.87
C VAL A 202 18.00 15.57 -29.46
N ALA A 203 18.83 16.60 -29.25
CA ALA A 203 18.93 17.27 -27.96
C ALA A 203 17.59 17.94 -27.60
N GLY A 204 17.21 17.89 -26.33
CA GLY A 204 15.92 18.36 -25.88
C GLY A 204 15.47 17.67 -24.59
N THR A 205 14.34 18.11 -24.06
CA THR A 205 13.73 17.54 -22.86
C THR A 205 12.50 16.72 -23.24
N TYR A 206 12.44 15.48 -22.77
CA TYR A 206 11.43 14.50 -23.13
C TYR A 206 10.82 13.87 -21.88
N PRO A 207 9.48 13.89 -21.74
CA PRO A 207 8.81 13.13 -20.69
C PRO A 207 8.75 11.65 -21.07
N ILE A 208 9.39 10.79 -20.27
CA ILE A 208 9.33 9.34 -20.40
C ILE A 208 8.30 8.82 -19.40
N THR A 209 7.27 8.13 -19.89
CA THR A 209 6.25 7.52 -19.03
C THR A 209 6.67 6.09 -18.71
N ILE A 210 6.93 5.81 -17.43
CA ILE A 210 7.21 4.47 -16.90
C ILE A 210 5.88 3.87 -16.44
N VAL A 211 5.54 2.69 -16.96
CA VAL A 211 4.29 2.00 -16.69
C VAL A 211 4.57 0.70 -15.95
N GLY A 212 3.94 0.51 -14.80
CA GLY A 212 3.86 -0.77 -14.12
C GLY A 212 2.52 -1.44 -14.40
N THR A 213 2.57 -2.70 -14.84
CA THR A 213 1.38 -3.52 -15.16
C THR A 213 1.34 -4.76 -14.27
N GLY A 214 0.34 -4.83 -13.41
CA GLY A 214 -0.02 -6.01 -12.61
C GLY A 214 -1.51 -6.32 -12.80
N THR A 215 -2.24 -6.59 -11.71
CA THR A 215 -3.72 -6.60 -11.68
C THR A 215 -4.31 -5.21 -11.93
N ALA A 216 -3.59 -4.17 -11.51
CA ALA A 216 -3.83 -2.77 -11.85
C ALA A 216 -2.73 -2.22 -12.78
N VAL A 217 -2.98 -1.07 -13.40
CA VAL A 217 -1.99 -0.37 -14.23
C VAL A 217 -1.76 1.02 -13.66
N HIS A 218 -0.50 1.31 -13.31
CA HIS A 218 -0.08 2.60 -12.78
C HIS A 218 1.12 3.13 -13.55
N ASN A 219 1.35 4.44 -13.50
CA ASN A 219 2.48 5.05 -14.18
C ASN A 219 3.10 6.18 -13.36
N THR A 220 4.34 6.49 -13.73
CA THR A 220 5.07 7.66 -13.25
C THR A 220 5.86 8.27 -14.41
N THR A 221 6.29 9.52 -14.28
CA THR A 221 7.01 10.23 -15.34
C THR A 221 8.45 10.48 -14.91
N TYR A 222 9.40 10.12 -15.77
CA TYR A 222 10.79 10.51 -15.70
C TYR A 222 11.09 11.58 -16.75
N THR A 223 11.62 12.73 -16.34
CA THR A 223 11.98 13.81 -17.27
C THR A 223 13.43 13.65 -17.73
N LEU A 224 13.62 13.21 -18.98
CA LEU A 224 14.93 13.06 -19.59
C LEU A 224 15.34 14.36 -20.31
N THR A 225 16.51 14.89 -19.99
CA THR A 225 17.17 15.89 -20.84
C THR A 225 18.28 15.22 -21.64
N VAL A 226 18.14 15.19 -22.96
CA VAL A 226 19.20 14.77 -23.86
C VAL A 226 20.13 15.96 -24.06
N GLY A 227 21.33 15.85 -23.51
CA GLY A 227 22.36 16.89 -23.61
C GLY A 227 22.89 17.06 -25.04
N GLY A 228 23.39 18.26 -25.34
CA GLY A 228 23.94 18.62 -26.65
C GLY A 228 25.35 18.09 -26.93
N GLY A 229 26.09 17.66 -25.90
CA GLY A 229 27.46 17.13 -26.02
C GLY A 229 27.47 15.60 -26.06
N GLY A 230 28.44 15.01 -26.76
CA GLY A 230 28.74 13.58 -26.62
C GLY A 230 29.57 13.30 -25.36
N PRO A 231 29.78 12.04 -24.97
CA PRO A 231 30.59 11.68 -23.82
C PRO A 231 32.01 11.52 -24.37
N ASN A 232 32.84 12.56 -24.20
CA ASN A 232 34.18 12.72 -24.77
C ASN A 232 34.20 13.26 -26.21
N ASN A 233 34.54 14.55 -26.36
CA ASN A 233 35.60 15.06 -27.26
C ASN A 233 35.52 16.59 -27.32
N CYS A 234 36.04 17.25 -26.29
CA CYS A 234 36.90 18.41 -26.53
C CYS A 234 38.32 17.87 -26.77
N SER A 235 38.56 17.21 -27.91
CA SER A 235 39.91 16.74 -28.30
C SER A 235 40.82 17.90 -28.69
N ALA A 236 40.21 19.05 -29.00
CA ALA A 236 40.92 20.29 -29.19
C ALA A 236 41.52 20.75 -27.84
N PRO A 237 42.79 21.19 -27.81
CA PRO A 237 43.40 21.75 -26.61
C PRO A 237 42.54 22.86 -26.00
N ALA A 238 42.57 23.01 -24.67
CA ALA A 238 41.89 24.12 -24.02
C ALA A 238 42.41 25.46 -24.56
N TRP A 239 41.50 26.43 -24.77
CA TRP A 239 41.90 27.77 -25.18
C TRP A 239 42.76 28.43 -24.09
N ASP A 240 43.82 29.11 -24.54
CA ASP A 240 44.80 29.82 -23.71
C ASP A 240 44.95 31.25 -24.28
N PRO A 241 44.67 32.30 -23.48
CA PRO A 241 44.73 33.69 -23.94
C PRO A 241 46.13 34.13 -24.40
N SER A 242 47.19 33.46 -23.95
CA SER A 242 48.57 33.79 -24.31
C SER A 242 49.04 33.12 -25.60
N SER A 243 48.34 32.09 -26.06
CA SER A 243 48.68 31.32 -27.25
C SER A 243 48.25 32.02 -28.54
N ILE A 244 49.04 31.85 -29.61
CA ILE A 244 48.73 32.35 -30.95
C ILE A 244 48.00 31.25 -31.73
N TYR A 245 46.84 31.59 -32.30
CA TYR A 245 46.05 30.69 -33.14
C TYR A 245 46.01 31.20 -34.58
N LEU A 246 46.22 30.29 -35.54
CA LEU A 246 46.17 30.59 -36.97
C LEU A 246 44.83 30.13 -37.55
N ASN A 247 44.55 30.48 -38.81
CA ASN A 247 43.39 29.94 -39.52
C ASN A 247 43.34 28.41 -39.42
N GLY A 248 42.22 27.88 -38.95
CA GLY A 248 41.99 26.44 -38.82
C GLY A 248 42.41 25.84 -37.48
N SER A 249 43.14 26.56 -36.62
CA SER A 249 43.43 26.12 -35.24
C SER A 249 42.13 25.86 -34.48
N GLN A 250 42.07 24.74 -33.74
CA GLN A 250 40.91 24.37 -32.93
C GLN A 250 41.25 24.39 -31.44
N VAL A 251 40.32 24.86 -30.63
CA VAL A 251 40.41 24.88 -29.17
C VAL A 251 39.09 24.47 -28.54
N SER A 252 39.13 24.06 -27.28
CA SER A 252 37.94 23.88 -26.45
C SER A 252 37.81 25.01 -25.42
N TRP A 253 36.60 25.56 -25.29
CA TRP A 253 36.27 26.61 -24.33
C TRP A 253 34.78 26.56 -23.99
N THR A 254 34.45 26.63 -22.69
CA THR A 254 33.07 26.68 -22.17
C THR A 254 32.15 25.63 -22.79
N ASP A 255 32.54 24.36 -22.70
CA ASP A 255 31.80 23.21 -23.22
C ASP A 255 31.49 23.28 -24.73
N HIS A 256 32.37 23.93 -25.51
CA HIS A 256 32.27 24.06 -26.97
C HIS A 256 33.63 23.90 -27.63
N ASN A 257 33.65 23.34 -28.84
CA ASN A 257 34.82 23.37 -29.71
C ASN A 257 34.75 24.61 -30.60
N TRP A 258 35.88 25.29 -30.78
CA TRP A 258 35.97 26.51 -31.56
C TRP A 258 37.07 26.39 -32.60
N ARG A 259 36.89 27.04 -33.75
CA ARG A 259 37.93 27.14 -34.78
C ARG A 259 38.22 28.59 -35.13
N ALA A 260 39.50 28.94 -35.20
CA ALA A 260 39.93 30.28 -35.59
C ALA A 260 39.74 30.49 -37.11
N LYS A 261 39.11 31.60 -37.49
CA LYS A 261 38.90 32.00 -38.90
C LYS A 261 40.11 32.70 -39.49
N TRP A 262 40.95 33.30 -38.67
CA TRP A 262 42.21 33.97 -39.05
C TRP A 262 43.12 34.06 -37.81
N TRP A 263 44.27 34.73 -37.95
CA TRP A 263 45.19 34.95 -36.84
C TRP A 263 44.48 35.61 -35.65
N THR A 264 44.70 35.08 -34.44
CA THR A 264 44.22 35.68 -33.19
C THR A 264 45.09 35.32 -31.99
N GLN A 265 45.10 36.20 -31.00
CA GLN A 265 45.70 36.01 -29.68
C GLN A 265 44.87 36.78 -28.65
N GLY A 266 44.55 36.17 -27.51
CA GLY A 266 43.84 36.82 -26.40
C GLY A 266 42.34 37.08 -26.60
N GLU A 267 41.77 36.85 -27.79
CA GLU A 267 40.32 36.97 -28.01
C GLU A 267 39.60 35.70 -27.55
N GLU A 268 38.72 35.84 -26.56
CA GLU A 268 37.99 34.71 -25.97
C GLU A 268 36.92 34.15 -26.92
N PRO A 269 36.87 32.82 -27.15
CA PRO A 269 35.81 32.20 -27.93
C PRO A 269 34.41 32.51 -27.38
N GLY A 270 33.47 32.83 -28.28
CA GLY A 270 32.10 33.21 -27.93
C GLY A 270 31.86 34.70 -27.65
N THR A 271 32.91 35.51 -27.47
CA THR A 271 32.76 36.94 -27.10
C THR A 271 32.77 37.91 -28.29
N THR A 272 33.23 37.47 -29.47
CA THR A 272 33.48 38.33 -30.64
C THR A 272 32.30 38.41 -31.62
N GLY A 273 31.15 37.86 -31.26
CA GLY A 273 29.92 37.87 -32.07
C GLY A 273 29.99 36.97 -33.31
N GLN A 274 28.90 36.92 -34.08
CA GLN A 274 28.74 36.02 -35.24
C GLN A 274 29.83 36.19 -36.33
N TRP A 275 30.31 37.43 -36.50
CA TRP A 275 31.35 37.80 -37.46
C TRP A 275 32.76 37.84 -36.85
N GLY A 276 32.88 37.45 -35.58
CA GLY A 276 34.15 37.40 -34.85
C GLY A 276 35.09 36.30 -35.28
N VAL A 277 36.26 36.24 -34.65
CA VAL A 277 37.38 35.39 -35.07
C VAL A 277 37.16 33.89 -34.82
N TRP A 278 36.29 33.54 -33.88
CA TRP A 278 35.98 32.15 -33.56
C TRP A 278 34.69 31.71 -34.27
N VAL A 279 34.71 30.52 -34.88
CA VAL A 279 33.49 29.81 -35.26
C VAL A 279 33.23 28.71 -34.25
N ASP A 280 32.02 28.72 -33.68
CA ASP A 280 31.52 27.66 -32.83
C ASP A 280 31.31 26.39 -33.69
N LEU A 281 31.98 25.31 -33.33
CA LEU A 281 31.83 23.99 -33.96
C LEU A 281 30.77 23.13 -33.26
N GLY A 282 30.13 23.67 -32.23
CA GLY A 282 29.12 23.03 -31.41
C GLY A 282 29.65 22.64 -30.04
N ALA A 283 28.70 22.27 -29.17
CA ALA A 283 29.00 21.83 -27.82
C ALA A 283 29.90 20.58 -27.83
N CYS A 284 30.88 20.58 -26.94
CA CYS A 284 31.68 19.43 -26.52
C CYS A 284 31.80 19.46 -24.99
#